data_AF-U2CXL0-F1
#
_entry.id   AF-U2CXL0-F1
#
_cell.length_a   1.000
_cell.length_b   1.000
_cell.length_c   1.000
_cell.angle_alpha   90.00
_cell.angle_beta   90.00
_cell.angle_gamma   90.00
#
_symmetry.space_group_name_H-M   'P 1'
#
loop_
_entity.id
_entity.type
_entity.pdbx_description
1 polymer ?
#
loop_
_entity_poly.entity_id
_entity_poly.type
_entity_poly.pdbx_seq_one_letter_code
_entity_poly.pdbx_strand_id
1 'polypeptide(L)'
;MASKNNQVNNLSKLIKALREEKDESLYDIEKATNISASYIQRLETGDRGNISLEYLTRILRHYNLPISIIVDLYPDSFTKGVSEKADTLDELIIKDKFIFAGVESNLDIKLSLQRVIKELENHIANSTSNLLKEIDNLKEEVGKTA
;
A
#
# COMPACT_ATOMS: atom_id res chain seq x y z
N MET A 1 4.13 5.50 -17.40
CA MET A 1 5.37 6.31 -17.32
C MET A 1 5.21 7.64 -16.56
N ALA A 2 4.00 8.06 -16.16
CA ALA A 2 3.75 9.37 -15.55
C ALA A 2 4.10 9.51 -14.04
N SER A 3 4.05 8.44 -13.22
CA SER A 3 4.26 8.55 -11.74
C SER A 3 5.65 9.02 -11.33
N LYS A 4 6.71 8.60 -12.05
CA LYS A 4 8.11 8.79 -11.60
C LYS A 4 8.55 10.26 -11.63
N ASN A 5 8.00 11.06 -12.56
CA ASN A 5 8.33 12.48 -12.70
C ASN A 5 7.65 13.38 -11.65
N ASN A 6 6.53 12.96 -11.08
CA ASN A 6 5.77 13.80 -10.15
C ASN A 6 6.38 13.79 -8.74
N GLN A 7 6.96 12.66 -8.32
CA GLN A 7 7.53 12.49 -6.97
C GLN A 7 8.86 13.23 -6.79
N VAL A 8 9.75 13.16 -7.79
CA VAL A 8 11.02 13.92 -7.81
C VAL A 8 10.74 15.41 -7.65
N ASN A 9 9.69 15.90 -8.32
CA ASN A 9 9.29 17.29 -8.29
C ASN A 9 8.85 17.75 -6.88
N ASN A 10 8.21 16.88 -6.10
CA ASN A 10 7.69 17.24 -4.77
C ASN A 10 8.80 17.33 -3.71
N LEU A 11 9.75 16.39 -3.69
CA LEU A 11 10.88 16.46 -2.76
C LEU A 11 11.79 17.66 -3.08
N SER A 12 12.13 17.86 -4.36
CA SER A 12 12.98 18.97 -4.80
C SER A 12 12.40 20.33 -4.38
N LYS A 13 11.09 20.51 -4.55
CA LYS A 13 10.37 21.71 -4.12
C LYS A 13 10.37 21.87 -2.61
N LEU A 14 10.15 20.80 -1.86
CA LEU A 14 10.12 20.84 -0.39
C LEU A 14 11.48 21.28 0.17
N ILE A 15 12.58 20.67 -0.27
CA ILE A 15 13.93 21.00 0.21
C ILE A 15 14.24 22.47 -0.07
N LYS A 16 13.94 22.93 -1.28
CA LYS A 16 14.16 24.32 -1.67
C LYS A 16 13.34 25.30 -0.81
N ALA A 17 12.07 25.01 -0.59
CA ALA A 17 11.19 25.84 0.22
C ALA A 17 11.67 25.96 1.66
N LEU A 18 12.07 24.85 2.29
CA LEU A 18 12.58 24.84 3.67
C LEU A 18 13.88 25.65 3.82
N ARG A 19 14.78 25.55 2.83
CA ARG A 19 16.01 26.33 2.81
C ARG A 19 15.72 27.83 2.73
N GLU A 20 14.84 28.22 1.81
CA GLU A 20 14.46 29.62 1.59
C GLU A 20 13.67 30.19 2.79
N GLU A 21 12.83 29.38 3.45
CA GLU A 21 12.09 29.77 4.66
C GLU A 21 13.03 30.06 5.84
N LYS A 22 14.13 29.31 5.98
CA LYS A 22 15.14 29.53 7.02
C LYS A 22 16.26 30.51 6.63
N ASP A 23 16.21 31.09 5.43
CA ASP A 23 17.27 31.95 4.87
C ASP A 23 18.67 31.29 4.88
N GLU A 24 18.70 29.96 4.65
CA GLU A 24 19.93 29.18 4.66
C GLU A 24 20.60 29.16 3.28
N SER A 25 21.92 29.29 3.25
CA SER A 25 22.70 29.00 2.04
C SER A 25 22.88 27.48 1.88
N LEU A 26 23.23 27.05 0.66
CA LEU A 26 23.58 25.64 0.42
C LEU A 26 24.75 25.16 1.31
N TYR A 27 25.67 26.06 1.66
CA TYR A 27 26.80 25.78 2.55
C TYR A 27 26.38 25.62 4.01
N ASP A 28 25.30 26.28 4.45
CA ASP A 28 24.80 26.16 5.82
C ASP A 28 24.16 24.78 6.01
N ILE A 29 23.36 24.34 5.03
CA ILE A 29 22.82 22.97 5.01
C ILE A 29 23.97 21.96 4.92
N GLU A 30 25.00 22.21 4.12
CA GLU A 30 26.16 21.31 4.03
C GLU A 30 26.83 21.13 5.38
N LYS A 31 27.07 22.21 6.12
CA LYS A 31 27.66 22.13 7.47
C LYS A 31 26.75 21.38 8.45
N ALA A 32 25.45 21.62 8.40
CA ALA A 32 24.50 21.04 9.36
C ALA A 32 24.21 19.56 9.07
N THR A 33 24.10 19.21 7.78
CA THR A 33 23.71 17.87 7.34
C THR A 33 24.89 17.01 6.94
N ASN A 34 26.08 17.58 6.65
CA ASN A 34 27.27 16.95 6.06
C ASN A 34 27.01 16.35 4.64
N ILE A 35 26.08 16.94 3.90
CA ILE A 35 25.77 16.62 2.49
C ILE A 35 26.30 17.78 1.64
N SER A 36 27.07 17.50 0.59
CA SER A 36 27.71 18.58 -0.16
C SER A 36 26.71 19.56 -0.78
N ALA A 37 27.04 20.87 -0.78
CA ALA A 37 26.22 21.91 -1.39
C ALA A 37 25.86 21.58 -2.86
N SER A 38 26.79 20.98 -3.61
CA SER A 38 26.56 20.53 -4.98
C SER A 38 25.53 19.39 -5.06
N TYR A 39 25.51 18.46 -4.12
CA TYR A 39 24.48 17.41 -4.07
C TYR A 39 23.11 18.02 -3.75
N ILE A 40 23.05 18.92 -2.77
CA ILE A 40 21.80 19.62 -2.38
C ILE A 40 21.24 20.43 -3.55
N GLN A 41 22.09 21.18 -4.26
CA GLN A 41 21.69 21.91 -5.47
C GLN A 41 21.06 20.98 -6.51
N ARG A 42 21.67 19.81 -6.76
CA ARG A 42 21.15 18.82 -7.73
C ARG A 42 19.84 18.16 -7.26
N LEU A 43 19.63 18.05 -5.95
CA LEU A 43 18.34 17.65 -5.39
C LEU A 43 17.29 18.73 -5.67
N GLU A 44 17.57 19.99 -5.37
CA GLU A 44 16.63 21.11 -5.56
C GLU A 44 16.24 21.34 -7.02
N THR A 45 17.15 21.08 -7.97
CA THR A 45 16.88 21.23 -9.40
C THR A 45 16.22 19.99 -10.04
N GLY A 46 16.06 18.91 -9.29
CA GLY A 46 15.48 17.65 -9.79
C GLY A 46 16.41 16.83 -10.68
N ASP A 47 17.67 17.26 -10.87
CA ASP A 47 18.71 16.52 -11.61
C ASP A 47 19.09 15.21 -10.90
N ARG A 48 18.90 15.15 -9.57
CA ARG A 48 18.94 13.90 -8.80
C ARG A 48 17.62 13.65 -8.09
N GLY A 49 16.80 12.79 -8.67
CA GLY A 49 15.54 12.36 -8.06
C GLY A 49 15.64 11.20 -7.06
N ASN A 50 16.80 10.55 -6.95
CA ASN A 50 16.98 9.38 -6.09
C ASN A 50 17.97 9.70 -4.96
N ILE A 51 17.43 10.06 -3.80
CA ILE A 51 18.17 10.31 -2.56
C ILE A 51 18.24 9.03 -1.72
N SER A 52 19.35 8.80 -1.01
CA SER A 52 19.39 7.69 -0.05
C SER A 52 18.53 8.01 1.18
N LEU A 53 17.98 6.99 1.84
CA LEU A 53 17.23 7.17 3.09
C LEU A 53 18.08 7.86 4.18
N GLU A 54 19.38 7.57 4.23
CA GLU A 54 20.31 8.22 5.14
C GLU A 54 20.38 9.74 4.89
N TYR A 55 20.51 10.17 3.63
CA TYR A 55 20.62 11.59 3.31
C TYR A 55 19.28 12.30 3.54
N LEU A 56 18.18 11.64 3.18
CA LEU A 56 16.84 12.17 3.45
C LEU A 56 16.59 12.36 4.94
N THR A 57 16.94 11.38 5.78
CA THR A 57 16.77 11.48 7.23
C THR A 57 17.63 12.57 7.87
N ARG A 58 18.85 12.83 7.35
CA ARG A 58 19.71 13.94 7.79
C ARG A 58 19.07 15.30 7.49
N ILE A 59 18.51 15.46 6.29
CA ILE A 59 17.78 16.68 5.91
C ILE A 59 16.53 16.87 6.78
N LEU A 60 15.72 15.82 6.97
CA LEU A 60 14.51 15.90 7.80
C LEU A 60 14.83 16.27 9.25
N ARG A 61 15.91 15.71 9.81
CA ARG A 61 16.37 16.08 11.17
C ARG A 61 16.78 17.54 11.28
N HIS A 62 17.51 18.07 10.28
CA HIS A 62 17.91 19.48 10.25
C HIS A 62 16.71 20.44 10.23
N TYR A 63 15.62 20.05 9.56
CA TYR A 63 14.37 20.82 9.50
C TYR A 63 13.35 20.44 10.58
N ASN A 64 13.71 19.61 11.57
CA ASN A 64 12.79 19.10 12.60
C ASN A 64 11.49 18.49 12.05
N LEU A 65 11.58 17.83 10.90
CA LEU A 65 10.45 17.21 10.24
C LEU A 65 10.28 15.74 10.66
N PRO A 66 9.03 15.28 10.87
CA PRO A 66 8.79 13.90 11.20
C PRO A 66 9.08 13.00 10.00
N ILE A 67 9.61 11.80 10.27
CA ILE A 67 9.95 10.82 9.23
C ILE A 67 8.71 10.34 8.43
N SER A 68 7.50 10.54 8.99
CA SER A 68 6.24 10.24 8.31
C SER A 68 6.06 11.02 7.00
N ILE A 69 6.70 12.19 6.84
CA ILE A 69 6.66 12.98 5.60
C ILE A 69 7.19 12.19 4.41
N ILE A 70 8.06 11.20 4.63
CA ILE A 70 8.56 10.33 3.56
C ILE A 70 7.39 9.57 2.90
N VAL A 71 6.36 9.19 3.65
CA VAL A 71 5.15 8.51 3.14
C VAL A 71 4.39 9.43 2.19
N ASP A 72 4.27 10.72 2.53
CA ASP A 72 3.56 11.71 1.72
C ASP A 72 4.35 12.09 0.45
N LEU A 73 5.68 12.09 0.53
CA LEU A 73 6.57 12.38 -0.60
C LEU A 73 6.66 11.22 -1.59
N TYR A 74 6.49 10.00 -1.09
CA TYR A 74 6.64 8.77 -1.85
C TYR A 74 5.47 7.81 -1.65
N PRO A 75 4.22 8.23 -1.92
CA PRO A 75 3.04 7.41 -1.66
C PRO A 75 3.10 6.09 -2.45
N ASP A 76 3.66 6.11 -3.67
CA ASP A 76 3.76 4.90 -4.50
C ASP A 76 4.98 4.01 -4.16
N SER A 77 5.92 4.49 -3.32
CA SER A 77 7.13 3.72 -2.96
C SER A 77 6.91 2.79 -1.77
N PHE A 78 5.90 3.06 -0.95
CA PHE A 78 5.47 2.18 0.13
C PHE A 78 4.35 1.22 -0.29
N THR A 79 3.81 1.38 -1.51
CA THR A 79 2.80 0.48 -2.10
C THR A 79 3.39 -0.49 -3.12
N LYS A 80 4.64 -0.28 -3.58
CA LYS A 80 5.37 -1.26 -4.39
C LYS A 80 6.10 -2.28 -3.50
N GLY A 81 5.36 -3.30 -3.08
CA GLY A 81 5.90 -4.47 -2.37
C GLY A 81 4.99 -4.98 -1.24
N VAL A 82 4.03 -4.17 -0.81
CA VAL A 82 2.86 -4.65 -0.09
C VAL A 82 1.76 -4.69 -1.14
N SER A 83 1.38 -5.89 -1.56
CA SER A 83 0.07 -6.12 -2.17
C SER A 83 -0.93 -5.17 -1.50
N GLU A 84 -1.76 -4.44 -2.26
CA GLU A 84 -3.10 -4.11 -1.74
C GLU A 84 -3.52 -5.31 -0.90
N LYS A 85 -3.85 -5.16 0.40
CA LYS A 85 -4.29 -6.30 1.21
C LYS A 85 -5.21 -7.11 0.32
N ALA A 86 -4.75 -8.28 -0.13
CA ALA A 86 -5.57 -9.08 -1.01
C ALA A 86 -6.73 -9.44 -0.11
N ASP A 87 -7.91 -8.91 -0.43
CA ASP A 87 -9.12 -9.29 0.27
C ASP A 87 -9.13 -10.82 0.22
N THR A 88 -9.23 -11.43 1.40
CA THR A 88 -9.37 -12.87 1.48
C THR A 88 -10.66 -13.26 0.76
N LEU A 89 -10.73 -14.49 0.23
CA LEU A 89 -11.87 -14.90 -0.58
C LEU A 89 -13.18 -14.83 0.20
N ASP A 90 -13.14 -15.02 1.52
CA ASP A 90 -14.26 -14.81 2.42
C ASP A 90 -14.73 -13.33 2.48
N GLU A 91 -13.80 -12.38 2.52
CA GLU A 91 -14.09 -10.96 2.49
C GLU A 91 -14.75 -10.55 1.17
N LEU A 92 -14.26 -11.08 0.04
CA LEU A 92 -14.84 -10.82 -1.29
C LEU A 92 -16.29 -11.35 -1.39
N ILE A 93 -16.56 -12.54 -0.86
CA ILE A 93 -17.89 -13.15 -0.87
C ILE A 93 -18.90 -12.34 -0.06
N ILE A 94 -18.48 -11.81 1.08
CA ILE A 94 -19.36 -11.01 1.92
C ILE A 94 -19.62 -9.64 1.29
N LYS A 95 -18.57 -8.94 0.84
CA LYS A 95 -18.64 -7.55 0.34
C LYS A 95 -19.40 -7.44 -1.00
N ASP A 96 -19.19 -8.37 -1.93
CA ASP A 96 -19.65 -8.19 -3.31
C ASP A 96 -20.98 -8.87 -3.62
N LYS A 97 -21.69 -8.35 -4.62
CA LYS A 97 -22.84 -9.03 -5.23
C LYS A 97 -22.37 -9.91 -6.38
N PHE A 98 -22.88 -11.13 -6.47
CA PHE A 98 -22.53 -12.07 -7.53
C PHE A 98 -23.70 -13.01 -7.83
N ILE A 99 -23.64 -13.71 -8.95
CA ILE A 99 -24.59 -14.78 -9.29
C ILE A 99 -23.92 -16.11 -8.99
N PHE A 100 -24.58 -16.97 -8.24
CA PHE A 100 -24.12 -18.32 -7.95
C PHE A 100 -25.19 -19.33 -8.38
N ALA A 101 -24.82 -20.30 -9.20
CA ALA A 101 -25.73 -21.30 -9.76
C ALA A 101 -27.00 -20.70 -10.43
N GLY A 102 -26.87 -19.51 -11.04
CA GLY A 102 -27.99 -18.83 -11.71
C GLY A 102 -28.89 -17.98 -10.78
N VAL A 103 -28.58 -17.90 -9.49
CA VAL A 103 -29.33 -17.12 -8.48
C VAL A 103 -28.48 -15.94 -7.98
N GLU A 104 -29.07 -14.75 -7.81
CA GLU A 104 -28.38 -13.60 -7.18
C GLU A 104 -28.01 -13.94 -5.73
N SER A 105 -26.78 -13.62 -5.33
CA SER A 105 -26.27 -13.99 -4.01
C SER A 105 -27.00 -13.22 -2.89
N ASN A 106 -27.72 -13.98 -2.08
CA ASN A 106 -28.31 -13.50 -0.82
C ASN A 106 -27.37 -13.84 0.37
N LEU A 107 -27.74 -13.39 1.56
CA LEU A 107 -26.90 -13.57 2.76
C LEU A 107 -26.67 -15.06 3.09
N ASP A 108 -27.69 -15.91 2.93
CA ASP A 108 -27.59 -17.34 3.23
C ASP A 108 -26.59 -18.03 2.29
N ILE A 109 -26.72 -17.79 0.98
CA ILE A 109 -25.79 -18.29 -0.05
C ILE A 109 -24.36 -17.84 0.25
N LYS A 110 -24.16 -16.57 0.63
CA LYS A 110 -22.84 -16.04 0.97
C LYS A 110 -22.24 -16.72 2.20
N LEU A 111 -23.02 -16.92 3.26
CA LEU A 111 -22.57 -17.59 4.48
C LEU A 111 -22.25 -19.07 4.23
N SER A 112 -23.03 -19.77 3.42
CA SER A 112 -22.71 -21.15 3.02
C SER A 112 -21.46 -21.24 2.17
N LEU A 113 -21.30 -20.37 1.19
CA LEU A 113 -20.12 -20.36 0.34
C LEU A 113 -18.85 -20.09 1.16
N GLN A 114 -18.94 -19.20 2.15
CA GLN A 114 -17.86 -18.92 3.10
C GLN A 114 -17.47 -20.17 3.90
N ARG A 115 -18.44 -20.95 4.40
CA ARG A 115 -18.17 -22.21 5.11
C ARG A 115 -17.45 -23.23 4.24
N VAL A 116 -17.90 -23.39 2.99
CA VAL A 116 -17.25 -24.29 2.02
C VAL A 116 -15.79 -23.88 1.76
N ILE A 117 -15.53 -22.59 1.56
CA ILE A 117 -14.17 -22.10 1.30
C ILE A 117 -13.28 -22.28 2.53
N LYS A 118 -13.80 -22.01 3.72
CA LYS A 118 -13.05 -22.24 4.95
C LYS A 118 -12.69 -23.71 5.15
N GLU A 119 -13.59 -24.63 4.83
CA GLU A 119 -13.28 -26.06 4.85
C GLU A 119 -12.30 -26.48 3.76
N LEU A 120 -12.34 -25.84 2.59
CA LEU A 120 -11.35 -26.04 1.53
C LEU A 120 -9.96 -25.55 1.95
N GLU A 121 -9.88 -24.36 2.54
CA GLU A 121 -8.65 -23.80 3.11
C GLU A 121 -8.10 -24.70 4.22
N ASN A 122 -8.97 -25.17 5.12
CA ASN A 122 -8.63 -26.13 6.16
C ASN A 122 -8.12 -27.44 5.58
N HIS A 123 -8.74 -27.95 4.50
CA HIS A 123 -8.30 -29.17 3.82
C HIS A 123 -6.92 -29.03 3.20
N ILE A 124 -6.66 -27.88 2.56
CA ILE A 124 -5.39 -27.56 1.92
C ILE A 124 -4.31 -27.38 2.99
N ALA A 125 -4.63 -26.72 4.10
CA ALA A 125 -3.70 -26.45 5.19
C ALA A 125 -3.47 -27.67 6.10
N ASN A 126 -4.48 -28.54 6.28
CA ASN A 126 -4.48 -29.66 7.22
C ASN A 126 -5.26 -30.86 6.64
N SER A 127 -4.68 -32.07 6.68
CA SER A 127 -5.18 -33.28 6.00
C SER A 127 -6.52 -33.88 6.48
N THR A 128 -7.34 -33.15 7.24
CA THR A 128 -8.66 -33.58 7.71
C THR A 128 -9.68 -32.49 7.41
N SER A 129 -10.63 -32.75 6.50
CA SER A 129 -11.68 -31.79 6.13
C SER A 129 -13.06 -32.44 6.08
N ASN A 130 -14.10 -31.67 6.42
CA ASN A 130 -15.50 -32.06 6.25
C ASN A 130 -16.11 -31.48 4.96
N LEU A 131 -15.27 -31.17 3.96
CA LEU A 131 -15.65 -30.45 2.73
C LEU A 131 -16.89 -31.01 2.03
N LEU A 132 -17.02 -32.34 1.97
CA LEU A 132 -18.18 -33.00 1.33
C LEU A 132 -19.52 -32.65 2.01
N LYS A 133 -19.53 -32.51 3.34
CA LYS A 133 -20.75 -32.15 4.08
C LYS A 133 -21.14 -30.70 3.81
N GLU A 134 -20.17 -29.77 3.77
CA GLU A 134 -20.47 -28.36 3.47
C GLU A 134 -20.89 -28.16 2.01
N ILE A 135 -20.34 -28.93 1.07
CA ILE A 135 -20.82 -28.93 -0.33
C ILE A 135 -22.28 -29.36 -0.40
N ASP A 136 -22.68 -30.39 0.35
CA ASP A 136 -24.07 -30.85 0.35
C ASP A 136 -25.01 -29.85 1.03
N ASN A 137 -24.59 -29.20 2.13
CA ASN A 137 -25.34 -28.11 2.75
C ASN A 137 -25.55 -26.92 1.79
N LEU A 138 -24.52 -26.54 1.03
CA LEU A 138 -24.61 -25.45 0.05
C LEU A 138 -25.61 -25.78 -1.08
N LYS A 139 -25.67 -27.03 -1.54
CA LYS A 139 -26.67 -27.46 -2.53
C LYS A 139 -28.10 -27.27 -2.00
N GLU A 140 -28.35 -27.61 -0.74
CA GLU A 140 -29.68 -27.45 -0.14
C GLU A 140 -30.10 -25.98 -0.05
N GLU A 141 -29.20 -25.08 0.31
CA GLU A 141 -29.51 -23.65 0.41
C GLU A 141 -29.79 -23.00 -0.96
N VAL A 142 -29.04 -23.39 -1.99
CA VAL A 142 -29.33 -22.98 -3.38
C VAL A 142 -30.70 -23.50 -3.82
N GLY A 143 -31.02 -24.76 -3.49
CA GLY A 143 -32.30 -25.37 -3.85
C GLY A 143 -33.54 -24.77 -3.15
N LYS A 144 -33.37 -24.07 -2.03
CA LYS A 144 -34.47 -23.39 -1.30
C LYS A 144 -34.83 -22.02 -1.90
N THR A 145 -33.94 -21.45 -2.71
CA THR A 145 -34.05 -20.08 -3.22
C THR A 145 -34.48 -20.03 -4.70
N ALA A 146 -34.46 -21.18 -5.38
CA ALA A 146 -34.99 -21.39 -6.73
C ALA A 146 -36.49 -21.71 -6.71
#